data_AF-A0A7C4GHG3-F1
#
_entry.id   AF-A0A7C4GHG3-F1
#
_cell.length_a   1.000
_cell.length_b   1.000
_cell.length_c   1.000
_cell.angle_alpha   90.00
_cell.angle_beta   90.00
_cell.angle_gamma   90.00
#
_symmetry.space_group_name_H-M   'P 1'
#
loop_
_entity.id
_entity.type
_entity.pdbx_description
1 polymer ?
#
loop_
_entity_poly.entity_id
_entity_poly.type
_entity_poly.pdbx_seq_one_letter_code
_entity_poly.pdbx_strand_id
1 'polypeptide(L)'
;MHRRGLAIMVPAMLAIALMGTIGCDANHAPVLGAITVSADTCVPGGTAVLRISATDADGDLVTFTWETTAGTLSQTTGDTVIWTAPSVSGPATFTVVGSDGRGGADSASKVLNVRAWLRGNADEFTDDSTYVPNPGTVSVELDLTGIVPVGAFVDSVRASAYFDPDTLDGMFFSVWVIAPSGKQQLVWDHVSGDLELDDVLVDHLANEPASGKWYLKVTRDAAGEDAYIEEFALDLYYRY
;
A
#
# COMPACT_ATOMS: atom_id res chain seq x y z
N MET A 1 46.39 -95.69 -28.44
CA MET A 1 45.83 -94.86 -29.53
C MET A 1 44.48 -94.29 -29.09
N HIS A 2 44.38 -92.95 -29.03
CA HIS A 2 43.20 -92.04 -29.19
C HIS A 2 41.80 -92.41 -28.64
N ARG A 3 40.99 -91.53 -28.00
CA ARG A 3 40.87 -90.05 -27.86
C ARG A 3 39.98 -89.79 -26.60
N ARG A 4 40.40 -88.98 -25.62
CA ARG A 4 40.01 -87.56 -25.35
C ARG A 4 38.51 -87.21 -25.45
N GLY A 5 37.97 -86.72 -24.32
CA GLY A 5 36.72 -85.96 -24.21
C GLY A 5 36.49 -85.51 -22.76
N LEU A 6 37.18 -84.43 -22.35
CA LEU A 6 37.05 -83.78 -21.04
C LEU A 6 35.89 -82.77 -21.11
N ALA A 7 34.83 -82.97 -20.32
CA ALA A 7 33.73 -82.03 -20.20
C ALA A 7 34.04 -80.97 -19.13
N ILE A 8 33.99 -79.70 -19.52
CA ILE A 8 33.99 -78.53 -18.63
C ILE A 8 32.60 -77.88 -18.79
N MET A 9 31.86 -77.66 -17.69
CA MET A 9 31.06 -76.43 -17.52
C MET A 9 30.61 -76.20 -16.06
N VAL A 10 31.26 -75.20 -15.46
CA VAL A 10 30.86 -74.10 -14.55
C VAL A 10 29.43 -74.09 -13.97
N PRO A 11 29.25 -73.75 -12.67
CA PRO A 11 27.97 -73.78 -11.95
C PRO A 11 26.96 -72.71 -12.41
N ALA A 12 25.69 -73.00 -12.13
CA ALA A 12 24.53 -72.16 -12.40
C ALA A 12 24.65 -70.76 -11.77
N MET A 13 24.60 -69.73 -12.61
CA MET A 13 24.25 -68.37 -12.18
C MET A 13 22.74 -68.29 -12.02
N LEU A 14 22.28 -68.02 -10.80
CA LEU A 14 20.94 -67.52 -10.55
C LEU A 14 20.86 -66.10 -11.11
N ALA A 15 20.36 -65.94 -12.32
CA ALA A 15 20.00 -64.65 -12.85
C ALA A 15 18.70 -64.19 -12.15
N ILE A 16 18.83 -63.38 -11.10
CA ILE A 16 17.73 -62.54 -10.65
C ILE A 16 17.50 -61.54 -11.79
N ALA A 17 16.48 -61.78 -12.59
CA ALA A 17 15.92 -60.77 -13.47
C ALA A 17 15.26 -59.72 -12.56
N LEU A 18 16.04 -58.73 -12.11
CA LEU A 18 15.45 -57.48 -11.66
C LEU A 18 14.93 -56.81 -12.93
N MET A 19 13.67 -57.05 -13.26
CA MET A 19 12.92 -56.20 -14.17
C MET A 19 12.86 -54.82 -13.50
N GLY A 20 13.92 -54.03 -13.68
CA GLY A 20 13.84 -52.60 -13.53
C GLY A 20 12.84 -52.14 -14.56
N THR A 21 11.61 -51.91 -14.12
CA THR A 21 10.68 -51.07 -14.85
C THR A 21 11.37 -49.72 -14.95
N ILE A 22 12.00 -49.42 -16.09
CA ILE A 22 12.28 -48.05 -16.47
C ILE A 22 10.91 -47.45 -16.76
N GLY A 23 10.21 -47.06 -15.69
CA GLY A 23 9.06 -46.18 -15.81
C GLY A 23 9.59 -44.89 -16.38
N CYS A 24 9.14 -44.53 -17.58
CA CYS A 24 9.21 -43.17 -18.06
C CYS A 24 8.19 -42.33 -17.29
N ASP A 25 8.30 -42.27 -15.95
CA ASP A 25 7.43 -41.42 -15.17
C ASP A 25 7.69 -40.00 -15.65
N ALA A 26 6.67 -39.44 -16.30
CA ALA A 26 6.70 -38.09 -16.81
C ALA A 26 6.78 -37.15 -15.60
N ASN A 27 7.64 -36.14 -15.69
CA ASN A 27 7.76 -35.12 -14.65
C ASN A 27 6.42 -34.41 -14.43
N HIS A 28 6.02 -34.29 -13.17
CA HIS A 28 4.88 -33.52 -12.71
C HIS A 28 5.36 -32.14 -12.29
N ALA A 29 4.58 -31.10 -12.60
CA ALA A 29 4.87 -29.77 -12.10
C ALA A 29 4.63 -29.69 -10.59
N PRO A 30 5.35 -28.82 -9.87
CA PRO A 30 5.07 -28.57 -8.46
C PRO A 30 3.70 -27.93 -8.29
N VAL A 31 3.12 -28.09 -7.10
CA VAL A 31 1.86 -27.44 -6.70
C VAL A 31 2.17 -26.44 -5.59
N LEU A 32 1.93 -25.16 -5.86
CA LEU A 32 2.15 -24.09 -4.88
C LEU A 32 0.95 -23.93 -3.94
N GLY A 33 1.23 -23.65 -2.67
CA GLY A 33 0.25 -23.17 -1.71
C GLY A 33 -0.09 -21.69 -1.92
N ALA A 34 -0.97 -21.15 -1.08
CA ALA A 34 -1.22 -19.70 -1.06
C ALA A 34 -0.02 -18.95 -0.46
N ILE A 35 0.29 -17.78 -1.01
CA ILE A 35 1.22 -16.84 -0.36
C ILE A 35 0.61 -16.42 0.97
N THR A 36 1.36 -16.62 2.04
CA THR A 36 1.02 -16.09 3.37
C THR A 36 1.82 -14.82 3.63
N VAL A 37 1.18 -13.87 4.29
CA VAL A 37 1.74 -12.55 4.62
C VAL A 37 1.61 -12.36 6.12
N SER A 38 2.65 -11.85 6.78
CA SER A 38 2.62 -11.63 8.24
C SER A 38 1.68 -10.51 8.70
N ALA A 39 1.10 -9.75 7.78
CA ALA A 39 0.19 -8.64 8.06
C ALA A 39 -0.90 -8.55 6.98
N ASP A 40 -2.13 -8.25 7.39
CA ASP A 40 -3.27 -8.06 6.46
C ASP A 40 -3.29 -6.67 5.82
N THR A 41 -2.66 -5.69 6.46
CA THR A 41 -2.41 -4.34 5.95
C THR A 41 -1.00 -3.91 6.32
N CYS A 42 -0.37 -3.11 5.46
CA CYS A 42 0.93 -2.53 5.73
C CYS A 42 0.85 -1.01 5.62
N VAL A 43 1.58 -0.29 6.46
CA VAL A 43 1.67 1.17 6.36
C VAL A 43 2.80 1.53 5.38
N PRO A 44 2.78 2.72 4.77
CA PRO A 44 3.89 3.15 3.93
C PRO A 44 5.25 3.02 4.65
N GLY A 45 6.23 2.39 3.99
CA GLY A 45 7.55 2.10 4.57
C GLY A 45 7.61 0.95 5.61
N GLY A 46 6.47 0.37 5.98
CA GLY A 46 6.41 -0.81 6.84
C GLY A 46 6.97 -2.07 6.16
N THR A 47 7.15 -3.14 6.93
CA THR A 47 7.62 -4.43 6.40
C THR A 47 6.62 -5.55 6.63
N ALA A 48 6.62 -6.54 5.74
CA ALA A 48 5.87 -7.78 5.89
C ALA A 48 6.72 -8.98 5.45
N VAL A 49 6.53 -10.12 6.11
CA VAL A 49 7.16 -11.39 5.73
C VAL A 49 6.22 -12.12 4.78
N LEU A 50 6.71 -12.44 3.59
CA LEU A 50 6.03 -13.27 2.60
C LEU A 50 6.57 -14.69 2.70
N ARG A 51 5.67 -15.68 2.72
CA ARG A 51 6.05 -17.10 2.69
C ARG A 51 5.24 -17.87 1.67
N ILE A 52 5.88 -18.84 1.04
CA ILE A 52 5.27 -19.81 0.13
C ILE A 52 5.66 -21.22 0.55
N SER A 53 4.86 -22.19 0.16
CA SER A 53 5.21 -23.61 0.23
C SER A 53 4.80 -24.28 -1.08
N ALA A 54 5.45 -25.38 -1.42
CA ALA A 54 5.07 -26.20 -2.56
C ALA A 54 5.26 -27.67 -2.24
N THR A 55 4.51 -28.51 -2.95
CA THR A 55 4.70 -29.96 -2.96
C THR A 55 4.94 -30.41 -4.39
N ASP A 56 5.84 -31.36 -4.58
CA ASP A 56 6.10 -31.98 -5.86
C ASP A 56 5.85 -33.49 -5.76
N ALA A 57 5.12 -34.06 -6.72
CA ALA A 57 4.71 -35.47 -6.68
C ALA A 57 5.87 -36.44 -6.92
N ASP A 58 6.91 -35.97 -7.64
CA ASP A 58 8.12 -36.73 -7.94
C ASP A 58 9.19 -36.55 -6.85
N GLY A 59 8.90 -35.69 -5.85
CA GLY A 59 9.80 -35.37 -4.75
C GLY A 59 10.91 -34.41 -5.15
N ASP A 60 10.76 -33.71 -6.27
CA ASP A 60 11.76 -32.76 -6.75
C ASP A 60 11.81 -31.48 -5.90
N LEU A 61 13.03 -30.92 -5.79
CA LEU A 61 13.24 -29.70 -5.03
C LEU A 61 12.70 -28.50 -5.80
N VAL A 62 11.76 -27.78 -5.19
CA VAL A 62 11.19 -26.57 -5.76
C VAL A 62 12.01 -25.34 -5.39
N THR A 63 12.40 -24.57 -6.40
CA THR A 63 13.08 -23.27 -6.25
C THR A 63 12.11 -22.13 -6.53
N PHE A 64 12.13 -21.09 -5.71
CA PHE A 64 11.18 -19.98 -5.78
C PHE A 64 11.83 -18.68 -6.24
N THR A 65 11.14 -17.96 -7.12
CA THR A 65 11.50 -16.61 -7.57
C THR A 65 10.32 -15.66 -7.38
N TRP A 66 10.58 -14.48 -6.82
CA TRP A 66 9.59 -13.48 -6.44
C TRP A 66 9.75 -12.19 -7.22
N GLU A 67 8.61 -11.54 -7.46
CA GLU A 67 8.52 -10.17 -7.95
C GLU A 67 7.40 -9.41 -7.22
N THR A 68 7.47 -8.08 -7.26
CA THR A 68 6.44 -7.19 -6.71
C THR A 68 6.20 -6.01 -7.64
N THR A 69 4.95 -5.56 -7.73
CA THR A 69 4.59 -4.35 -8.50
C THR A 69 4.95 -3.05 -7.77
N ALA A 70 5.09 -3.09 -6.44
CA ALA A 70 5.42 -1.92 -5.62
C ALA A 70 6.20 -2.32 -4.36
N GLY A 71 6.99 -1.37 -3.84
CA GLY A 71 7.90 -1.60 -2.71
C GLY A 71 9.15 -2.37 -3.13
N THR A 72 9.87 -2.93 -2.16
CA THR A 72 11.14 -3.63 -2.40
C THR A 72 11.18 -4.97 -1.67
N LEU A 73 11.77 -5.97 -2.31
CA LEU A 73 12.05 -7.26 -1.69
C LEU A 73 13.49 -7.27 -1.19
N SER A 74 13.70 -7.78 0.02
CA SER A 74 15.03 -8.04 0.60
C SER A 74 15.88 -8.99 -0.26
N GLN A 75 15.22 -9.92 -0.94
CA GLN A 75 15.78 -10.88 -1.87
C GLN A 75 14.66 -11.38 -2.79
N THR A 76 15.00 -11.81 -4.01
CA THR A 76 14.03 -12.26 -5.01
C THR A 76 13.91 -13.78 -5.09
N THR A 77 14.58 -14.53 -4.21
CA THR A 77 14.56 -16.00 -4.22
C THR A 77 14.38 -16.56 -2.80
N GLY A 78 13.90 -17.81 -2.74
CA GLY A 78 13.68 -18.53 -1.48
C GLY A 78 12.19 -18.65 -1.11
N ASP A 79 11.90 -19.53 -0.16
CA ASP A 79 10.53 -19.81 0.32
C ASP A 79 10.00 -18.72 1.27
N THR A 80 10.90 -17.90 1.84
CA THR A 80 10.60 -16.76 2.70
C THR A 80 11.37 -15.52 2.24
N VAL A 81 10.65 -14.42 2.00
CA VAL A 81 11.24 -13.12 1.66
C VAL A 81 10.62 -12.02 2.52
N ILE A 82 11.40 -10.99 2.86
CA ILE A 82 10.89 -9.78 3.52
C ILE A 82 10.59 -8.76 2.43
N TRP A 83 9.39 -8.19 2.47
CA TRP A 83 8.96 -7.09 1.63
C TRP A 83 8.86 -5.79 2.46
N THR A 84 9.31 -4.68 1.87
CA THR A 84 9.18 -3.33 2.41
C THR A 84 8.20 -2.56 1.54
N ALA A 85 7.16 -2.00 2.16
CA ALA A 85 6.14 -1.21 1.50
C ALA A 85 6.73 0.06 0.85
N PRO A 86 6.19 0.49 -0.30
CA PRO A 86 6.50 1.81 -0.86
C PRO A 86 6.14 2.94 0.12
N SER A 87 6.65 4.13 -0.19
CA SER A 87 6.42 5.34 0.62
C SER A 87 5.04 5.98 0.43
N VAL A 88 4.23 5.44 -0.49
CA VAL A 88 2.90 5.94 -0.87
C VAL A 88 1.88 4.82 -0.67
N SER A 89 0.68 5.16 -0.23
CA SER A 89 -0.45 4.23 -0.15
C SER A 89 -0.86 3.66 -1.52
N GLY A 90 -1.45 2.46 -1.52
CA GLY A 90 -1.87 1.78 -2.75
C GLY A 90 -1.68 0.27 -2.73
N PRO A 91 -2.15 -0.44 -3.77
CA PRO A 91 -2.00 -1.88 -3.87
C PRO A 91 -0.58 -2.30 -4.25
N ALA A 92 -0.06 -3.34 -3.60
CA ALA A 92 1.13 -4.07 -4.02
C ALA A 92 0.74 -5.52 -4.34
N THR A 93 1.13 -6.00 -5.53
CA THR A 93 0.91 -7.37 -5.96
C THR A 93 2.23 -8.12 -5.93
N PHE A 94 2.25 -9.23 -5.21
CA PHE A 94 3.34 -10.19 -5.19
C PHE A 94 3.03 -11.33 -6.14
N THR A 95 4.02 -11.73 -6.93
CA THR A 95 3.97 -12.95 -7.73
C THR A 95 5.17 -13.81 -7.38
N VAL A 96 4.94 -15.10 -7.18
CA VAL A 96 6.00 -16.09 -6.98
C VAL A 96 5.84 -17.20 -8.00
N VAL A 97 6.97 -17.63 -8.57
CA VAL A 97 7.07 -18.80 -9.44
C VAL A 97 7.92 -19.85 -8.75
N GLY A 98 7.39 -21.06 -8.60
CA GLY A 98 8.15 -22.23 -8.16
C GLY A 98 8.49 -23.13 -9.33
N SER A 99 9.75 -23.53 -9.48
CA SER A 99 10.20 -24.48 -10.51
C SER A 99 10.95 -25.66 -9.90
N ASP A 100 10.68 -26.85 -10.44
CA ASP A 100 11.30 -28.13 -10.06
C ASP A 100 12.68 -28.37 -10.73
N GLY A 101 13.11 -27.48 -11.64
CA GLY A 101 14.36 -27.65 -12.40
C GLY A 101 14.34 -28.77 -13.45
N ARG A 102 13.19 -29.43 -13.66
CA ARG A 102 12.93 -30.49 -14.64
C ARG A 102 11.93 -30.10 -15.72
N GLY A 103 11.52 -28.83 -15.72
CA GLY A 103 10.65 -28.24 -16.73
C GLY A 103 9.21 -28.04 -16.26
N GLY A 104 8.89 -28.42 -15.03
CA GLY A 104 7.65 -28.04 -14.37
C GLY A 104 7.79 -26.74 -13.59
N ALA A 105 6.71 -25.96 -13.58
CA ALA A 105 6.60 -24.76 -12.79
C ALA A 105 5.13 -24.47 -12.47
N ASP A 106 4.91 -23.79 -11.35
CA ASP A 106 3.62 -23.24 -10.94
C ASP A 106 3.81 -21.85 -10.32
N SER A 107 2.74 -21.06 -10.26
CA SER A 107 2.80 -19.66 -9.85
C SER A 107 1.64 -19.28 -8.94
N ALA A 108 1.92 -18.41 -7.96
CA ALA A 108 0.91 -17.84 -7.09
C ALA A 108 1.04 -16.31 -7.01
N SER A 109 -0.09 -15.63 -6.81
CA SER A 109 -0.11 -14.18 -6.61
C SER A 109 -0.94 -13.77 -5.41
N LYS A 110 -0.57 -12.65 -4.78
CA LYS A 110 -1.27 -12.08 -3.64
C LYS A 110 -1.20 -10.56 -3.67
N VAL A 111 -2.34 -9.91 -3.42
CA VAL A 111 -2.42 -8.46 -3.25
C VAL A 111 -2.38 -8.12 -1.77
N LEU A 112 -1.60 -7.11 -1.42
CA LEU A 112 -1.60 -6.44 -0.12
C LEU A 112 -1.80 -4.94 -0.32
N ASN A 113 -2.73 -4.36 0.43
CA ASN A 113 -2.98 -2.92 0.36
C ASN A 113 -2.09 -2.20 1.37
N VAL A 114 -1.26 -1.28 0.87
CA VAL A 114 -0.57 -0.29 1.68
C VAL A 114 -1.59 0.79 2.04
N ARG A 115 -1.85 0.95 3.34
CA ARG A 115 -2.79 1.95 3.85
C ARG A 115 -2.05 2.87 4.80
N ALA A 116 -2.11 4.17 4.50
CA ALA A 116 -1.76 5.18 5.48
C ALA A 116 -2.68 5.04 6.71
N TRP A 117 -2.19 5.46 7.88
CA TRP A 117 -3.04 5.61 9.05
C TRP A 117 -4.03 6.75 8.76
N LEU A 118 -5.33 6.43 8.75
CA LEU A 118 -6.37 7.45 8.76
C LEU A 118 -6.53 7.98 10.19
N ARG A 119 -6.50 9.29 10.35
CA ARG A 119 -7.21 9.98 11.43
C ARG A 119 -8.36 10.73 10.80
N GLY A 120 -9.57 10.24 11.03
CA GLY A 120 -10.77 11.00 10.73
C GLY A 120 -10.86 12.17 11.71
N ASN A 121 -11.18 13.33 11.18
CA ASN A 121 -11.60 14.54 11.89
C ASN A 121 -10.49 15.29 12.67
N ALA A 122 -9.71 16.12 11.98
CA ALA A 122 -9.50 17.47 12.48
C ALA A 122 -10.80 18.23 12.22
N ASP A 123 -11.74 18.16 13.17
CA ASP A 123 -12.96 18.96 13.09
C ASP A 123 -12.73 20.24 13.90
N GLU A 124 -12.98 21.39 13.29
CA GLU A 124 -13.54 22.50 14.05
C GLU A 124 -15.06 22.41 13.92
N PHE A 125 -15.69 21.70 14.87
CA PHE A 125 -17.09 21.99 15.22
C PHE A 125 -17.03 23.19 16.17
N THR A 126 -16.79 24.39 15.66
CA THR A 126 -17.07 25.57 16.47
C THR A 126 -18.59 25.72 16.50
N ASP A 127 -19.17 25.60 17.69
CA ASP A 127 -20.57 26.04 17.98
C ASP A 127 -20.75 27.56 17.75
N ASP A 128 -19.75 28.23 17.17
CA ASP A 128 -19.64 29.65 16.91
C ASP A 128 -19.08 29.82 15.49
N SER A 129 -19.81 30.49 14.61
CA SER A 129 -19.38 30.70 13.23
C SER A 129 -18.19 31.67 13.19
N THR A 130 -17.19 31.40 12.37
CA THR A 130 -15.99 32.27 12.32
C THR A 130 -16.18 33.41 11.33
N TYR A 131 -16.15 34.66 11.83
CA TYR A 131 -16.22 35.86 11.00
C TYR A 131 -15.00 35.99 10.07
N VAL A 132 -15.25 36.24 8.79
CA VAL A 132 -14.22 36.52 7.79
C VAL A 132 -14.14 38.04 7.52
N PRO A 133 -13.00 38.70 7.85
CA PRO A 133 -12.84 40.14 7.68
C PRO A 133 -13.16 40.67 6.28
N ASN A 134 -13.77 41.85 6.24
CA ASN A 134 -14.31 42.46 5.03
C ASN A 134 -13.65 43.83 4.69
N PRO A 135 -12.68 43.90 3.76
CA PRO A 135 -11.86 42.80 3.27
C PRO A 135 -10.82 42.39 4.32
N GLY A 136 -10.14 41.26 4.10
CA GLY A 136 -9.04 40.84 4.93
C GLY A 136 -8.87 39.33 5.02
N THR A 137 -8.07 38.92 6.00
CA THR A 137 -7.68 37.52 6.19
C THR A 137 -7.96 37.10 7.63
N VAL A 138 -8.52 35.92 7.79
CA VAL A 138 -8.59 35.20 9.06
C VAL A 138 -7.76 33.92 8.96
N SER A 139 -7.15 33.51 10.07
CA SER A 139 -6.52 32.21 10.21
C SER A 139 -6.98 31.58 11.50
N VAL A 140 -7.49 30.36 11.40
CA VAL A 140 -8.08 29.61 12.50
C VAL A 140 -7.26 28.35 12.71
N GLU A 141 -6.91 28.06 13.96
CA GLU A 141 -6.18 26.84 14.29
C GLU A 141 -7.14 25.67 14.32
N LEU A 142 -6.81 24.60 13.61
CA LEU A 142 -7.62 23.39 13.55
C LEU A 142 -7.21 22.42 14.66
N ASP A 143 -8.18 22.01 15.46
CA ASP A 143 -7.98 21.02 16.50
C ASP A 143 -8.01 19.60 15.88
N LEU A 144 -6.83 19.00 15.72
CA LEU A 144 -6.74 17.57 15.39
C LEU A 144 -7.28 16.74 16.55
N THR A 145 -8.36 15.99 16.37
CA THR A 145 -8.83 15.09 17.43
C THR A 145 -7.86 13.90 17.61
N GLY A 146 -7.46 13.64 18.86
CA GLY A 146 -6.51 12.57 19.21
C GLY A 146 -5.02 12.94 19.04
N ILE A 147 -4.13 11.94 19.19
CA ILE A 147 -2.68 12.14 19.12
C ILE A 147 -2.15 11.61 17.78
N VAL A 148 -1.55 12.49 16.97
CA VAL A 148 -0.68 12.14 15.83
C VAL A 148 0.75 11.94 16.37
N PRO A 149 1.39 10.77 16.13
CA PRO A 149 2.74 10.53 16.62
C PRO A 149 3.75 11.57 16.12
N VAL A 150 4.64 12.02 17.01
CA VAL A 150 5.75 12.92 16.64
C VAL A 150 6.65 12.23 15.64
N GLY A 151 6.83 12.85 14.46
CA GLY A 151 7.60 12.29 13.35
C GLY A 151 6.74 11.66 12.24
N ALA A 152 5.40 11.69 12.38
CA ALA A 152 4.50 11.29 11.32
C ALA A 152 4.51 12.31 10.18
N PHE A 153 4.36 11.83 8.95
CA PHE A 153 4.30 12.65 7.75
C PHE A 153 2.98 12.42 7.02
N VAL A 154 2.46 13.47 6.38
CA VAL A 154 1.24 13.42 5.56
C VAL A 154 1.43 12.49 4.37
N ASP A 155 0.46 11.60 4.14
CA ASP A 155 0.26 10.87 2.89
C ASP A 155 -0.72 11.62 2.01
N SER A 156 -1.92 11.92 2.53
CA SER A 156 -2.94 12.74 1.86
C SER A 156 -3.80 13.51 2.87
N VAL A 157 -4.40 14.59 2.38
CA VAL A 157 -5.29 15.48 3.14
C VAL A 157 -6.55 15.69 2.33
N ARG A 158 -7.72 15.60 2.96
CA ARG A 158 -8.99 16.00 2.35
C ARG A 158 -9.65 17.07 3.20
N ALA A 159 -10.30 18.01 2.54
CA ALA A 159 -10.95 19.14 3.18
C ALA A 159 -12.43 19.19 2.78
N SER A 160 -13.28 19.43 3.77
CA SER A 160 -14.68 19.79 3.59
C SER A 160 -14.94 21.12 4.27
N ALA A 161 -15.76 21.97 3.66
CA ALA A 161 -16.11 23.28 4.18
C ALA A 161 -17.53 23.66 3.77
N TYR A 162 -18.30 24.12 4.75
CA TYR A 162 -19.64 24.65 4.56
C TYR A 162 -19.66 26.12 4.94
N PHE A 163 -20.28 26.92 4.09
CA PHE A 163 -20.40 28.36 4.28
C PHE A 163 -21.87 28.77 4.24
N ASP A 164 -22.23 29.76 5.05
CA ASP A 164 -23.60 30.29 5.10
C ASP A 164 -23.94 30.95 3.74
N PRO A 165 -24.97 30.44 3.02
CA PRO A 165 -25.35 30.93 1.70
C PRO A 165 -25.88 32.38 1.71
N ASP A 166 -26.38 32.88 2.83
CA ASP A 166 -26.90 34.25 2.94
C ASP A 166 -25.77 35.30 3.01
N THR A 167 -24.53 34.85 3.20
CA THR A 167 -23.36 35.69 3.49
C THR A 167 -22.35 35.79 2.33
N LEU A 168 -22.63 35.10 1.21
CA LEU A 168 -21.66 34.87 0.14
C LEU A 168 -22.09 35.36 -1.26
N ASP A 169 -23.06 36.26 -1.37
CA ASP A 169 -23.51 36.75 -2.68
C ASP A 169 -22.41 37.59 -3.37
N GLY A 170 -21.78 37.01 -4.42
CA GLY A 170 -20.90 37.70 -5.35
C GLY A 170 -19.44 37.95 -4.93
N MET A 171 -18.88 37.16 -3.99
CA MET A 171 -17.59 37.47 -3.37
C MET A 171 -16.41 36.55 -3.71
N PHE A 172 -15.26 37.18 -4.02
CA PHE A 172 -13.97 36.53 -4.23
C PHE A 172 -13.29 36.25 -2.88
N PHE A 173 -13.38 35.01 -2.40
CA PHE A 173 -12.50 34.52 -1.34
C PHE A 173 -11.63 33.37 -1.83
N SER A 174 -10.55 33.12 -1.10
CA SER A 174 -9.69 31.95 -1.30
C SER A 174 -9.52 31.23 0.02
N VAL A 175 -9.59 29.90 -0.05
CA VAL A 175 -9.46 29.01 1.11
C VAL A 175 -8.13 28.29 1.00
N TRP A 176 -7.36 28.32 2.09
CA TRP A 176 -6.04 27.72 2.17
C TRP A 176 -5.93 26.84 3.40
N VAL A 177 -5.24 25.72 3.25
CA VAL A 177 -4.77 24.91 4.38
C VAL A 177 -3.31 25.22 4.65
N ILE A 178 -2.95 25.41 5.92
CA ILE A 178 -1.58 25.64 6.37
C ILE A 178 -1.13 24.42 7.18
N ALA A 179 -0.11 23.73 6.70
CA ALA A 179 0.50 22.61 7.38
C ALA A 179 1.38 23.05 8.57
N PRO A 180 1.74 22.14 9.49
CA PRO A 180 2.59 22.45 10.65
C PRO A 180 3.97 23.02 10.32
N SER A 181 4.46 22.78 9.11
CA SER A 181 5.70 23.40 8.60
C SER A 181 5.54 24.88 8.24
N GLY A 182 4.31 25.40 8.17
CA GLY A 182 3.95 26.71 7.64
C GLY A 182 3.66 26.72 6.14
N LYS A 183 3.78 25.58 5.44
CA LYS A 183 3.43 25.47 4.02
C LYS A 183 1.94 25.70 3.82
N GLN A 184 1.59 26.53 2.85
CA GLN A 184 0.21 26.89 2.54
C GLN A 184 -0.17 26.29 1.19
N GLN A 185 -1.35 25.68 1.13
CA GLN A 185 -1.91 25.11 -0.08
C GLN A 185 -3.30 25.67 -0.33
N LEU A 186 -3.56 26.13 -1.55
CA LEU A 186 -4.87 26.57 -1.99
C LEU A 186 -5.79 25.36 -2.11
N VAL A 187 -6.93 25.42 -1.45
CA VAL A 187 -7.99 24.39 -1.54
C VAL A 187 -9.08 24.83 -2.50
N TRP A 188 -9.42 26.12 -2.49
CA TRP A 188 -10.46 26.67 -3.33
C TRP A 188 -10.20 28.12 -3.70
N ASP A 189 -10.44 28.44 -4.96
CA ASP A 189 -10.65 29.79 -5.45
C ASP A 189 -12.02 29.90 -6.12
N HIS A 190 -12.65 31.05 -5.98
CA HIS A 190 -14.00 31.35 -6.46
C HIS A 190 -14.15 31.31 -7.99
N VAL A 191 -13.13 30.89 -8.75
CA VAL A 191 -13.15 30.88 -10.22
C VAL A 191 -14.14 29.83 -10.76
N SER A 192 -14.54 28.84 -9.96
CA SER A 192 -15.28 27.65 -10.43
C SER A 192 -16.76 27.55 -10.04
N GLY A 193 -17.29 28.43 -9.19
CA GLY A 193 -18.74 28.68 -9.08
C GLY A 193 -19.57 27.85 -8.09
N ASP A 194 -19.03 26.79 -7.48
CA ASP A 194 -19.71 26.12 -6.36
C ASP A 194 -19.08 26.54 -5.02
N LEU A 195 -19.94 26.91 -4.07
CA LEU A 195 -19.58 27.45 -2.74
C LEU A 195 -19.37 26.37 -1.68
N GLU A 196 -19.43 25.10 -2.06
CA GLU A 196 -19.34 23.96 -1.15
C GLU A 196 -18.07 23.15 -1.45
N LEU A 197 -17.30 22.87 -0.40
CA LEU A 197 -16.19 21.93 -0.47
C LEU A 197 -16.62 20.63 0.19
N ASP A 198 -16.77 19.58 -0.61
CA ASP A 198 -17.09 18.23 -0.12
C ASP A 198 -15.96 17.27 -0.50
N ASP A 199 -15.25 16.78 0.51
CA ASP A 199 -14.23 15.72 0.42
C ASP A 199 -13.12 16.01 -0.63
N VAL A 200 -12.72 17.29 -0.73
CA VAL A 200 -11.78 17.77 -1.74
C VAL A 200 -10.35 17.41 -1.36
N LEU A 201 -9.63 16.75 -2.28
CA LEU A 201 -8.22 16.43 -2.09
C LEU A 201 -7.38 17.72 -2.07
N VAL A 202 -6.65 17.93 -0.98
CA VAL A 202 -5.66 19.02 -0.86
C VAL A 202 -4.32 18.49 -1.35
N ASP A 203 -3.98 18.81 -2.59
CA ASP A 203 -2.77 18.34 -3.25
C ASP A 203 -1.48 18.96 -2.66
N HIS A 204 -0.32 18.46 -3.08
CA HIS A 204 1.00 19.00 -2.69
C HIS A 204 1.34 19.04 -1.19
N LEU A 205 0.52 18.52 -0.28
CA LEU A 205 0.82 18.41 1.14
C LEU A 205 1.48 17.09 1.56
N ALA A 206 1.67 16.16 0.63
CA ALA A 206 2.40 14.92 0.90
C ALA A 206 3.81 15.22 1.44
N ASN A 207 4.22 14.46 2.47
CA ASN A 207 5.47 14.60 3.23
C ASN A 207 5.56 15.81 4.17
N GLU A 208 4.52 16.64 4.33
CA GLU A 208 4.50 17.61 5.42
C GLU A 208 4.43 16.91 6.78
N PRO A 209 4.91 17.51 7.88
CA PRO A 209 4.69 16.94 9.21
C PRO A 209 3.19 16.80 9.48
N ALA A 210 2.75 15.60 9.85
CA ALA A 210 1.36 15.35 10.22
C ALA A 210 1.07 15.83 11.64
N SER A 211 2.05 15.70 12.54
CA SER A 211 1.96 16.19 13.91
C SER A 211 2.26 17.69 13.99
N GLY A 212 1.40 18.44 14.66
CA GLY A 212 1.58 19.86 14.93
C GLY A 212 0.29 20.64 14.70
N LYS A 213 0.41 21.96 14.60
CA LYS A 213 -0.74 22.85 14.42
C LYS A 213 -1.06 23.00 12.95
N TRP A 214 -2.31 22.74 12.59
CA TRP A 214 -2.86 23.00 11.28
C TRP A 214 -3.70 24.26 11.34
N TYR A 215 -3.79 24.99 10.22
CA TYR A 215 -4.65 26.17 10.16
C TYR A 215 -5.48 26.19 8.89
N LEU A 216 -6.72 26.65 9.03
CA LEU A 216 -7.51 27.17 7.93
C LEU A 216 -7.18 28.66 7.76
N LYS A 217 -6.95 29.11 6.53
CA LYS A 217 -6.83 30.53 6.22
C LYS A 217 -7.82 30.89 5.12
N VAL A 218 -8.64 31.88 5.39
CA VAL A 218 -9.57 32.46 4.41
C VAL A 218 -9.18 33.90 4.15
N THR A 219 -9.05 34.26 2.88
CA THR A 219 -8.73 35.62 2.44
C THR A 219 -9.83 36.15 1.52
N ARG A 220 -10.29 37.37 1.80
CA ARG A 220 -11.18 38.16 0.94
C ARG A 220 -10.40 39.31 0.32
N ASP A 221 -10.32 39.32 -1.01
CA ASP A 221 -9.55 40.33 -1.76
C ASP A 221 -10.30 41.66 -1.95
N ALA A 222 -11.63 41.63 -1.84
CA ALA A 222 -12.50 42.78 -2.00
C ALA A 222 -13.53 42.88 -0.88
N ALA A 223 -14.04 44.09 -0.65
CA ALA A 223 -15.13 44.32 0.29
C ALA A 223 -16.47 43.82 -0.30
N GLY A 224 -17.39 43.35 0.55
CA GLY A 224 -18.75 42.94 0.17
C GLY A 224 -19.66 42.79 1.39
N GLU A 225 -20.54 41.78 1.42
CA GLU A 225 -21.36 41.46 2.60
C GLU A 225 -20.54 40.78 3.70
N ASP A 226 -21.01 40.77 4.94
CA ASP A 226 -20.34 40.00 6.00
C ASP A 226 -20.40 38.50 5.68
N ALA A 227 -19.34 37.74 6.03
CA ALA A 227 -19.19 36.32 5.70
C ALA A 227 -18.73 35.52 6.92
N TYR A 228 -19.27 34.31 7.07
CA TYR A 228 -18.95 33.42 8.19
C TYR A 228 -18.65 32.00 7.69
N ILE A 229 -17.71 31.34 8.35
CA ILE A 229 -17.43 29.91 8.16
C ILE A 229 -18.28 29.16 9.18
N GLU A 230 -19.16 28.28 8.69
CA GLU A 230 -20.03 27.48 9.56
C GLU A 230 -19.34 26.19 10.01
N GLU A 231 -18.69 25.51 9.07
CA GLU A 231 -18.00 24.25 9.34
C GLU A 231 -16.77 24.10 8.45
N PHE A 232 -15.69 23.58 9.04
CA PHE A 232 -14.51 23.14 8.31
C PHE A 232 -13.94 21.87 8.94
N ALA A 233 -13.71 20.87 8.08
CA ALA A 233 -13.15 19.59 8.48
C ALA A 233 -11.94 19.25 7.61
N LEU A 234 -10.93 18.64 8.25
CA LEU A 234 -9.74 18.12 7.58
C LEU A 234 -9.53 16.64 7.96
N ASP A 235 -9.59 15.78 6.95
CA ASP A 235 -9.23 14.37 7.07
C ASP A 235 -7.75 14.17 6.75
N LEU A 236 -6.99 13.72 7.76
CA LEU A 236 -5.55 13.56 7.68
C LEU A 236 -5.15 12.08 7.59
N TYR A 237 -4.61 11.70 6.44
CA TYR A 237 -3.99 10.40 6.23
C TYR A 237 -2.48 10.57 6.39
N TYR A 238 -1.87 9.82 7.30
CA TYR A 238 -0.43 9.94 7.57
C TYR A 238 0.28 8.58 7.64
N ARG A 239 1.60 8.65 7.54
CA ARG A 239 2.55 7.55 7.70
C ARG A 239 3.48 7.83 8.88
N TYR A 240 3.82 6.80 9.64
CA TYR A 240 4.66 6.85 10.84
C TYR A 240 5.45 5.56 10.99
#